data_AF-A0A258K8H1-F1
#
_entry.id   AF-A0A258K8H1-F1
#
_cell.length_a   1.000
_cell.length_b   1.000
_cell.length_c   1.000
_cell.angle_alpha   90.00
_cell.angle_beta   90.00
_cell.angle_gamma   90.00
#
_symmetry.space_group_name_H-M   'P 1'
#
loop_
_entity.id
_entity.type
_entity.pdbx_description
1 polymer ?
#
loop_
_entity_poly.entity_id
_entity_poly.type
_entity_poly.pdbx_seq_one_letter_code
_entity_poly.pdbx_strand_id
1 'polypeptide(L)'
;MKYRADISGLRALAVLPVVFFHFNEHWLPGGFVGVDIFFVISGYLITSILVADIDAGRFSLLRFYDRRVRRIIPAYATVALVTALIGLFILPPVLLDSFGASLRAASVFFANRYFLSVTHYFGAAPDELFLLHTWSLSVEEQFYLAWPLLLVVLCHPRLRRALPYILLVLMALSLFVATRNAILRPVAGFYNSNGRFWELLLGAVIALGYVPRLREGWRAEAVAGTGLALILGAVLFFDPTRMIFPGVTALVPTLGAALLLWAGEEGRSTLTGRLLSFGPLAGIGLISYSLYLWHWPVIAIHRYLTYRVPGLFEALALFAAMVAISAFSWRFIENPFRRHGPSTTRSEWKSVGAGAAMLALLVAIGTLFTATDGLPVRASAAFLKSEQTVNTFWRGREACLVGRTNDRERDCRFGDPRPEAPYFVLWGDSQGDQHGPALDAVARDMGMGLLQLTRPGCAPIAPDPAASGWQSRAVQDCNASRAEALKRIVDDPKIAFVVISGRWSNETSLERAGAVWCGGPSWGRMMPSAAAAGRSPMRRGRRWRPRCVPWRRTGAMWRCLPRARCSAMRRPAIPARATCRSITMAAISMWKARSSSPGRGKTR
;
A
#
# COMPACT_ATOMS: atom_id res chain seq x y z
N MET A 1 -2.52 6.63 -39.16
CA MET A 1 -3.85 6.25 -38.63
C MET A 1 -4.70 7.49 -38.43
N LYS A 2 -5.99 7.41 -38.78
CA LYS A 2 -6.97 8.46 -38.49
C LYS A 2 -7.18 8.57 -36.97
N TYR A 3 -7.37 9.78 -36.44
CA TYR A 3 -7.62 9.97 -35.01
C TYR A 3 -8.92 9.29 -34.58
N ARG A 4 -8.86 8.51 -33.48
CA ARG A 4 -9.97 7.79 -32.88
C ARG A 4 -10.33 8.39 -31.52
N ALA A 5 -11.39 9.20 -31.48
CA ALA A 5 -11.85 9.90 -30.28
C ALA A 5 -12.38 8.93 -29.20
N ASP A 6 -12.97 7.82 -29.64
CA ASP A 6 -13.48 6.74 -28.80
C ASP A 6 -12.37 6.05 -27.99
N ILE A 7 -11.16 5.88 -28.56
CA ILE A 7 -9.99 5.39 -27.80
C ILE A 7 -9.59 6.40 -26.72
N SER A 8 -9.70 7.71 -26.99
CA SER A 8 -9.45 8.72 -25.96
C SER A 8 -10.49 8.61 -24.84
N GLY A 9 -11.77 8.43 -25.19
CA GLY A 9 -12.82 8.12 -24.21
C GLY A 9 -12.53 6.87 -23.37
N LEU A 10 -12.07 5.80 -24.00
CA LEU A 10 -11.68 4.57 -23.31
C LEU A 10 -10.50 4.80 -22.35
N ARG A 11 -9.51 5.62 -22.73
CA ARG A 11 -8.42 6.04 -21.83
C ARG A 11 -8.94 6.84 -20.64
N ALA A 12 -9.99 7.64 -20.82
CA ALA A 12 -10.63 8.35 -19.72
C ALA A 12 -11.36 7.39 -18.76
N LEU A 13 -12.07 6.40 -19.31
CA LEU A 13 -12.69 5.32 -18.53
C LEU A 13 -11.66 4.44 -17.82
N ALA A 14 -10.39 4.44 -18.25
CA ALA A 14 -9.31 3.76 -17.56
C ALA A 14 -8.69 4.61 -16.44
N VAL A 15 -8.38 5.89 -16.68
CA VAL A 15 -7.69 6.74 -15.69
C VAL A 15 -8.59 7.20 -14.54
N LEU A 16 -9.85 7.55 -14.82
CA LEU A 16 -10.72 8.11 -13.80
C LEU A 16 -10.97 7.12 -12.65
N PRO A 17 -11.29 5.83 -12.91
CA PRO A 17 -11.45 4.87 -11.83
C PRO A 17 -10.17 4.69 -11.00
N VAL A 18 -9.00 4.70 -11.64
CA VAL A 18 -7.70 4.60 -10.95
C VAL A 18 -7.51 5.78 -9.98
N VAL A 19 -7.80 7.01 -10.42
CA VAL A 19 -7.66 8.20 -9.57
C VAL A 19 -8.62 8.13 -8.38
N PHE A 20 -9.89 7.78 -8.61
CA PHE A 20 -10.88 7.69 -7.53
C PHE A 20 -10.58 6.55 -6.53
N PHE A 21 -10.10 5.42 -7.02
CA PHE A 21 -9.65 4.32 -6.17
C PHE A 21 -8.51 4.76 -5.23
N HIS A 22 -7.53 5.51 -5.76
CA HIS A 22 -6.41 6.00 -4.94
C HIS A 22 -6.80 7.14 -4.00
N PHE A 23 -7.86 7.90 -4.27
CA PHE A 23 -8.42 8.80 -3.27
C PHE A 23 -8.94 8.01 -2.08
N ASN A 24 -9.87 7.09 -2.33
CA ASN A 24 -10.46 6.24 -1.32
C ASN A 24 -10.92 4.92 -1.95
N GLU A 25 -10.28 3.83 -1.52
CA GLU A 25 -10.54 2.48 -2.03
C GLU A 25 -11.99 2.01 -1.80
N HIS A 26 -12.73 2.63 -0.86
CA HIS A 26 -14.13 2.29 -0.59
C HIS A 26 -15.12 2.99 -1.52
N TRP A 27 -14.73 4.08 -2.19
CA TRP A 27 -15.65 4.80 -3.10
C TRP A 27 -15.82 4.06 -4.42
N LEU A 28 -14.74 3.47 -4.91
CA LEU A 28 -14.73 2.74 -6.17
C LEU A 28 -13.73 1.58 -6.10
N PRO A 29 -14.07 0.50 -5.37
CA PRO A 29 -13.13 -0.58 -5.03
C PRO A 29 -12.57 -1.29 -6.25
N GLY A 30 -13.30 -1.32 -7.37
CA GLY A 30 -12.84 -1.90 -8.63
C GLY A 30 -12.00 -0.95 -9.48
N GLY A 31 -11.73 0.29 -9.05
CA GLY A 31 -11.07 1.28 -9.88
C GLY A 31 -9.61 0.97 -10.23
N PHE A 32 -8.95 0.06 -9.50
CA PHE A 32 -7.60 -0.41 -9.81
C PHE A 32 -7.50 -1.11 -11.18
N VAL A 33 -8.60 -1.68 -11.69
CA VAL A 33 -8.61 -2.41 -12.99
C VAL A 33 -8.35 -1.51 -14.20
N GLY A 34 -8.39 -0.19 -14.01
CA GLY A 34 -8.11 0.76 -15.09
C GLY A 34 -6.68 0.63 -15.63
N VAL A 35 -5.73 0.14 -14.84
CA VAL A 35 -4.36 -0.14 -15.32
C VAL A 35 -4.36 -1.29 -16.32
N ASP A 36 -5.12 -2.36 -16.08
CA ASP A 36 -5.23 -3.50 -17.00
C ASP A 36 -5.90 -3.08 -18.33
N ILE A 37 -6.88 -2.17 -18.26
CA ILE A 37 -7.47 -1.54 -19.45
C ILE A 37 -6.42 -0.73 -20.22
N PHE A 38 -5.54 0.02 -19.52
CA PHE A 38 -4.44 0.74 -20.15
C PHE A 38 -3.48 -0.19 -20.89
N PHE A 39 -3.10 -1.33 -20.30
CA PHE A 39 -2.21 -2.29 -20.94
C PHE A 39 -2.81 -2.81 -22.26
N VAL A 40 -4.10 -3.10 -22.33
CA VAL A 40 -4.77 -3.50 -23.58
C VAL A 40 -4.73 -2.38 -24.62
N ILE A 41 -5.05 -1.14 -24.24
CA ILE A 41 -4.99 0.03 -25.15
C ILE A 41 -3.56 0.24 -25.66
N SER A 42 -2.57 0.15 -24.76
CA SER A 42 -1.15 0.31 -25.02
C SER A 42 -0.66 -0.74 -26.04
N GLY A 43 -1.00 -2.01 -25.82
CA GLY A 43 -0.70 -3.11 -26.73
C GLY A 43 -1.33 -2.93 -28.12
N TYR A 44 -2.59 -2.51 -28.19
CA TYR A 44 -3.27 -2.21 -29.45
C TYR A 44 -2.60 -1.07 -30.22
N LEU A 45 -2.37 0.07 -29.56
CA LEU A 45 -1.81 1.28 -30.20
C LEU A 45 -0.38 1.06 -30.67
N ILE A 46 0.47 0.41 -29.86
CA ILE A 46 1.87 0.21 -30.23
C ILE A 46 1.99 -0.78 -31.40
N THR A 47 1.23 -1.87 -31.36
CA THR A 47 1.23 -2.88 -32.42
C THR A 47 0.67 -2.32 -33.72
N SER A 48 -0.42 -1.54 -33.65
CA SER A 48 -1.00 -0.84 -34.78
C SER A 48 0.00 0.07 -35.51
N ILE A 49 0.81 0.82 -34.75
CA ILE A 49 1.83 1.71 -35.31
C ILE A 49 2.96 0.90 -35.95
N LEU A 50 3.42 -0.15 -35.28
CA LEU A 50 4.50 -0.99 -35.77
C LEU A 50 4.13 -1.72 -37.07
N VAL A 51 2.98 -2.39 -37.10
CA VAL A 51 2.48 -3.10 -38.28
C VAL A 51 2.31 -2.15 -39.45
N ALA A 52 1.72 -0.97 -39.23
CA ALA A 52 1.55 0.03 -40.28
C ALA A 52 2.89 0.53 -40.87
N ASP A 53 3.93 0.69 -40.03
CA ASP A 53 5.26 1.09 -40.50
C ASP A 53 6.00 -0.08 -41.20
N ILE A 54 5.82 -1.32 -40.74
CA ILE A 54 6.38 -2.55 -41.35
C ILE A 54 5.75 -2.81 -42.72
N ASP A 55 4.42 -2.83 -42.80
CA ASP A 55 3.69 -3.08 -44.05
C ASP A 55 3.97 -2.00 -45.10
N ALA A 56 4.24 -0.77 -44.66
CA ALA A 56 4.64 0.32 -45.54
C ALA A 56 6.14 0.30 -45.94
N GLY A 57 6.95 -0.64 -45.43
CA GLY A 57 8.38 -0.73 -45.69
C GLY A 57 9.21 0.41 -45.10
N ARG A 58 8.69 1.13 -44.09
CA ARG A 58 9.32 2.32 -43.48
C ARG A 58 9.73 2.13 -42.02
N PHE A 59 9.71 0.89 -41.54
CA PHE A 59 10.05 0.59 -40.15
C PHE A 59 11.50 0.97 -39.83
N SER A 60 11.67 1.72 -38.74
CA SER A 60 12.98 2.06 -38.16
C SER A 60 12.88 2.02 -36.65
N LEU A 61 13.79 1.25 -36.03
CA LEU A 61 13.85 1.12 -34.58
C LEU A 61 14.19 2.45 -33.91
N LEU A 62 15.11 3.22 -34.49
CA LEU A 62 15.47 4.55 -34.00
C LEU A 62 14.26 5.50 -34.03
N ARG A 63 13.53 5.53 -35.14
CA ARG A 63 12.32 6.35 -35.29
C ARG A 63 11.21 5.93 -34.33
N PHE A 64 11.10 4.62 -34.08
CA PHE A 64 10.17 4.11 -33.07
C PHE A 64 10.50 4.66 -31.68
N TYR A 65 11.74 4.50 -31.22
CA TYR A 65 12.15 4.97 -29.89
C TYR A 65 12.19 6.49 -29.77
N ASP A 66 12.55 7.24 -30.81
CA ASP A 66 12.44 8.71 -30.82
C ASP A 66 11.01 9.17 -30.50
N ARG A 67 10.02 8.61 -31.21
CA ARG A 67 8.60 8.93 -30.99
C ARG A 67 8.13 8.56 -29.59
N ARG A 68 8.68 7.49 -28.99
CA ARG A 68 8.39 7.12 -27.60
C ARG A 68 9.02 8.09 -26.62
N VAL A 69 10.31 8.38 -26.78
CA VAL A 69 11.06 9.31 -25.92
C VAL A 69 10.36 10.67 -25.86
N ARG A 70 9.98 11.23 -27.01
CA ARG A 70 9.28 12.52 -27.10
C ARG A 70 7.89 12.54 -26.48
N ARG A 71 7.24 11.39 -26.42
CA ARG A 71 5.90 11.24 -25.87
C ARG A 71 5.91 11.04 -24.35
N ILE A 72 6.93 10.36 -23.83
CA ILE A 72 6.93 9.82 -22.46
C ILE A 72 7.88 10.62 -21.56
N ILE A 73 9.15 10.76 -21.98
CA ILE A 73 10.21 11.24 -21.09
C ILE A 73 10.01 12.69 -20.59
N PRO A 74 9.59 13.68 -21.40
CA PRO A 74 9.46 15.06 -20.92
C PRO A 74 8.50 15.21 -19.73
N ALA A 75 7.29 14.65 -19.85
CA ALA A 75 6.30 14.74 -18.78
C ALA A 75 6.71 13.86 -17.58
N TYR A 76 7.18 12.63 -17.84
CA TYR A 76 7.66 11.72 -16.80
C TYR A 76 8.78 12.35 -15.95
N ALA A 77 9.81 12.87 -16.60
CA ALA A 77 10.95 13.48 -15.92
C ALA A 77 10.54 14.75 -15.16
N THR A 78 9.60 15.53 -15.69
CA THR A 78 9.08 16.70 -14.97
C THR A 78 8.40 16.28 -13.66
N VAL A 79 7.52 15.28 -13.70
CA VAL A 79 6.87 14.78 -12.48
C VAL A 79 7.90 14.22 -11.51
N ALA A 80 8.86 13.44 -11.99
CA ALA A 80 9.92 12.86 -11.16
C ALA A 80 10.79 13.94 -10.49
N LEU A 81 11.20 14.98 -11.23
CA LEU A 81 11.98 16.11 -10.69
C LEU A 81 11.18 16.93 -9.69
N VAL A 82 9.92 17.28 -9.99
CA VAL A 82 9.07 18.05 -9.08
C VAL A 82 8.80 17.25 -7.81
N THR A 83 8.55 15.95 -7.93
CA THR A 83 8.34 15.06 -6.77
C THR A 83 9.63 14.93 -5.95
N ALA A 84 10.79 14.83 -6.60
CA ALA A 84 12.09 14.79 -5.92
C ALA A 84 12.40 16.10 -5.19
N LEU A 85 12.08 17.24 -5.81
CA LEU A 85 12.23 18.56 -5.19
C LEU A 85 11.33 18.70 -3.96
N ILE A 86 10.05 18.31 -4.06
CA ILE A 86 9.15 18.32 -2.92
C ILE A 86 9.67 17.37 -1.82
N GLY A 87 10.07 16.16 -2.19
CA GLY A 87 10.64 15.17 -1.29
C GLY A 87 11.86 15.69 -0.53
N LEU A 88 12.71 16.46 -1.19
CA LEU A 88 13.88 17.11 -0.57
C LEU A 88 13.51 18.05 0.58
N PHE A 89 12.31 18.66 0.58
CA PHE A 89 11.87 19.56 1.65
C PHE A 89 11.05 18.86 2.73
N ILE A 90 10.29 17.82 2.38
CA ILE A 90 9.32 17.22 3.31
C ILE A 90 9.76 15.87 3.88
N LEU A 91 10.64 15.12 3.20
CA LEU A 91 11.06 13.80 3.65
C LEU A 91 12.26 13.87 4.60
N PRO A 92 12.21 13.16 5.74
CA PRO A 92 13.38 12.93 6.58
C PRO A 92 14.43 12.10 5.83
N PRO A 93 15.71 12.12 6.25
CA PRO A 93 16.80 11.42 5.58
C PRO A 93 16.48 9.97 5.20
N VAL A 94 16.05 9.14 6.15
CA VAL A 94 15.67 7.73 5.89
C VAL A 94 14.66 7.55 4.76
N LEU A 95 13.66 8.43 4.66
CA LEU A 95 12.65 8.35 3.60
C LEU A 95 13.16 8.96 2.29
N LEU A 96 14.05 9.96 2.34
CA LEU A 96 14.67 10.51 1.14
C LEU A 96 15.65 9.51 0.50
N ASP A 97 16.37 8.73 1.31
CA ASP A 97 17.17 7.58 0.85
C ASP A 97 16.27 6.56 0.11
N SER A 98 15.20 6.12 0.76
CA SER A 98 14.21 5.19 0.16
C SER A 98 13.57 5.76 -1.12
N PHE A 99 13.30 7.07 -1.15
CA PHE A 99 12.83 7.77 -2.34
C PHE A 99 13.88 7.79 -3.45
N GLY A 100 15.17 8.03 -3.12
CA GLY A 100 16.28 8.00 -4.06
C GLY A 100 16.43 6.66 -4.76
N ALA A 101 16.29 5.56 -4.01
CA ALA A 101 16.27 4.20 -4.58
C ALA A 101 15.06 3.99 -5.52
N SER A 102 13.88 4.49 -5.13
CA SER A 102 12.68 4.47 -5.96
C SER A 102 12.87 5.26 -7.26
N LEU A 103 13.45 6.46 -7.17
CA LEU A 103 13.71 7.34 -8.30
C LEU A 103 14.69 6.71 -9.29
N ARG A 104 15.79 6.10 -8.82
CA ARG A 104 16.71 5.35 -9.69
C ARG A 104 16.00 4.24 -10.45
N ALA A 105 15.28 3.37 -9.72
CA ALA A 105 14.60 2.24 -10.31
C ALA A 105 13.53 2.69 -11.33
N ALA A 106 12.78 3.74 -11.02
CA ALA A 106 11.78 4.30 -11.92
C ALA A 106 12.42 4.91 -13.18
N SER A 107 13.56 5.60 -13.05
CA SER A 107 14.26 6.26 -14.16
C SER A 107 14.81 5.28 -15.21
N VAL A 108 15.07 4.03 -14.82
CA VAL A 108 15.50 2.97 -15.74
C VAL A 108 14.36 1.99 -16.08
N PHE A 109 13.10 2.37 -15.81
CA PHE A 109 11.91 1.53 -16.04
C PHE A 109 11.99 0.14 -15.40
N PHE A 110 12.51 0.09 -14.17
CA PHE A 110 12.65 -1.10 -13.33
C PHE A 110 11.90 -0.97 -12.00
N ALA A 111 11.05 0.05 -11.86
CA ALA A 111 10.31 0.33 -10.63
C ALA A 111 9.45 -0.84 -10.17
N ASN A 112 8.84 -1.59 -11.10
CA ASN A 112 8.02 -2.75 -10.73
C ASN A 112 8.82 -3.81 -9.97
N ARG A 113 10.07 -4.07 -10.36
CA ARG A 113 10.91 -5.06 -9.67
C ARG A 113 11.42 -4.54 -8.33
N TYR A 114 11.73 -3.24 -8.27
CA TYR A 114 12.09 -2.57 -7.01
C TYR A 114 10.93 -2.62 -6.00
N PHE A 115 9.74 -2.18 -6.39
CA PHE A 115 8.57 -2.20 -5.50
C PHE A 115 8.16 -3.61 -5.08
N LEU A 116 8.40 -4.63 -5.91
CA LEU A 116 8.26 -6.02 -5.49
C LEU A 116 9.22 -6.42 -4.35
N SER A 117 10.41 -5.81 -4.28
CA SER A 117 11.38 -6.09 -3.20
C SER A 117 11.06 -5.34 -1.90
N VAL A 118 10.50 -4.13 -2.00
CA VAL A 118 10.25 -3.28 -0.82
C VAL A 118 8.82 -3.35 -0.30
N THR A 119 7.85 -3.85 -1.07
CA THR A 119 6.45 -3.99 -0.61
C THR A 119 6.29 -5.31 0.14
N HIS A 120 6.58 -5.32 1.43
CA HIS A 120 6.39 -6.47 2.32
C HIS A 120 5.95 -6.01 3.71
N TYR A 121 5.72 -6.94 4.64
CA TYR A 121 5.19 -6.63 5.98
C TYR A 121 6.01 -5.59 6.78
N PHE A 122 7.33 -5.54 6.54
CA PHE A 122 8.26 -4.57 7.15
C PHE A 122 8.70 -3.46 6.18
N GLY A 123 8.08 -3.42 5.00
CA GLY A 123 8.39 -2.46 3.96
C GLY A 123 7.76 -1.09 4.19
N ALA A 124 8.18 -0.11 3.39
CA ALA A 124 7.57 1.21 3.37
C ALA A 124 6.06 1.13 3.11
N ALA A 125 5.29 1.99 3.77
CA ALA A 125 3.87 2.10 3.49
C ALA A 125 3.66 2.63 2.05
N PRO A 126 2.60 2.23 1.33
CA PRO A 126 2.35 2.72 -0.02
C PRO A 126 2.36 4.25 -0.11
N ASP A 127 1.76 4.94 0.87
CA ASP A 127 1.67 6.41 0.91
C ASP A 127 3.04 7.10 1.12
N GLU A 128 4.08 6.37 1.51
CA GLU A 128 5.47 6.87 1.62
C GLU A 128 6.24 6.71 0.29
N LEU A 129 5.73 5.89 -0.64
CA LEU A 129 6.34 5.62 -1.94
C LEU A 129 5.78 6.56 -2.99
N PHE A 130 6.26 7.81 -3.03
CA PHE A 130 5.69 8.85 -3.91
C PHE A 130 5.75 8.54 -5.42
N LEU A 131 6.58 7.60 -5.85
CA LEU A 131 6.68 7.16 -7.25
C LEU A 131 6.08 5.76 -7.48
N LEU A 132 5.28 5.22 -6.55
CA LEU A 132 4.77 3.84 -6.61
C LEU A 132 4.12 3.52 -7.97
N HIS A 133 3.19 4.36 -8.43
CA HIS A 133 2.47 4.19 -9.70
C HIS A 133 3.35 3.96 -10.95
N THR A 134 4.63 4.30 -10.91
CA THR A 134 5.57 4.08 -12.04
C THR A 134 5.89 2.60 -12.31
N TRP A 135 5.43 1.69 -11.43
CA TRP A 135 5.53 0.25 -11.66
C TRP A 135 4.85 -0.19 -12.96
N SER A 136 3.66 0.34 -13.26
CA SER A 136 2.89 -0.06 -14.45
C SER A 136 3.56 0.43 -15.72
N LEU A 137 4.09 1.66 -15.70
CA LEU A 137 4.85 2.25 -16.79
C LEU A 137 6.13 1.45 -17.06
N SER A 138 6.79 0.94 -16.02
CA SER A 138 7.95 0.06 -16.18
C SER A 138 7.59 -1.23 -16.93
N VAL A 139 6.44 -1.83 -16.63
CA VAL A 139 5.95 -3.02 -17.37
C VAL A 139 5.68 -2.67 -18.83
N GLU A 140 5.04 -1.54 -19.12
CA GLU A 140 4.81 -1.09 -20.50
C GLU A 140 6.11 -0.87 -21.28
N GLU A 141 7.07 -0.14 -20.72
CA GLU A 141 8.33 0.15 -21.42
C GLU A 141 9.17 -1.11 -21.63
N GLN A 142 9.15 -2.08 -20.70
CA GLN A 142 9.77 -3.39 -20.90
C GLN A 142 9.14 -4.13 -22.09
N PHE A 143 7.81 -4.07 -22.22
CA PHE A 143 7.14 -4.60 -23.40
C PHE A 143 7.53 -3.83 -24.67
N TYR A 144 7.60 -2.49 -24.63
CA TYR A 144 8.01 -1.69 -25.79
C TYR A 144 9.48 -1.86 -26.19
N LEU A 145 10.33 -2.33 -25.28
CA LEU A 145 11.70 -2.70 -25.60
C LEU A 145 11.74 -4.00 -26.41
N ALA A 146 11.00 -5.03 -25.97
CA ALA A 146 11.02 -6.36 -26.59
C ALA A 146 10.12 -6.48 -27.83
N TRP A 147 8.93 -5.88 -27.79
CA TRP A 147 7.87 -6.12 -28.77
C TRP A 147 8.20 -5.70 -30.21
N PRO A 148 8.80 -4.53 -30.49
CA PRO A 148 9.19 -4.16 -31.86
C PRO A 148 10.14 -5.17 -32.50
N LEU A 149 11.13 -5.67 -31.73
CA LEU A 149 12.11 -6.65 -32.20
C LEU A 149 11.43 -7.99 -32.50
N LEU A 150 10.60 -8.45 -31.57
CA LEU A 150 9.83 -9.68 -31.75
C LEU A 150 8.91 -9.58 -32.96
N LEU A 151 8.20 -8.47 -33.12
CA LEU A 151 7.24 -8.31 -34.20
C LEU A 151 7.92 -8.30 -35.57
N VAL A 152 9.09 -7.65 -35.71
CA VAL A 152 9.87 -7.69 -36.96
C VAL A 152 10.26 -9.12 -37.34
N VAL A 153 10.74 -9.91 -36.36
CA VAL A 153 11.11 -11.31 -36.59
C VAL A 153 9.87 -12.14 -36.93
N LEU A 154 8.78 -11.96 -36.20
CA LEU A 154 7.56 -12.75 -36.33
C LEU A 154 6.74 -12.41 -37.59
N CYS A 155 6.89 -11.20 -38.13
CA CYS A 155 6.32 -10.79 -39.41
C CYS A 155 7.07 -11.37 -40.61
N HIS A 156 8.23 -12.03 -40.41
CA HIS A 156 8.94 -12.72 -41.48
C HIS A 156 8.03 -13.78 -42.14
N PRO A 157 8.00 -13.91 -43.49
CA PRO A 157 7.04 -14.77 -44.19
C PRO A 157 6.99 -16.23 -43.71
N ARG A 158 8.14 -16.78 -43.30
CA ARG A 158 8.25 -18.14 -42.75
C ARG A 158 7.60 -18.31 -41.38
N LEU A 159 7.59 -17.26 -40.55
CA LEU A 159 7.09 -17.30 -39.17
C LEU A 159 5.69 -16.71 -39.03
N ARG A 160 5.25 -15.91 -40.02
CA ARG A 160 3.94 -15.23 -40.01
C ARG A 160 2.75 -16.17 -39.84
N ARG A 161 2.85 -17.42 -40.33
CA ARG A 161 1.82 -18.46 -40.12
C ARG A 161 1.79 -19.01 -38.70
N ALA A 162 2.93 -19.02 -38.01
CA ALA A 162 3.06 -19.48 -36.63
C ALA A 162 2.70 -18.40 -35.60
N LEU A 163 2.76 -17.12 -36.00
CA LEU A 163 2.51 -15.96 -35.13
C LEU A 163 1.23 -16.05 -34.26
N PRO A 164 0.03 -16.36 -34.77
CA PRO A 164 -1.15 -16.44 -33.91
C PRO A 164 -1.03 -17.51 -32.81
N TYR A 165 -0.40 -18.65 -33.12
CA TYR A 165 -0.14 -19.71 -32.14
C TYR A 165 0.90 -19.29 -31.10
N ILE A 166 1.96 -18.58 -31.52
CA ILE A 166 2.96 -18.03 -30.61
C ILE A 166 2.32 -17.03 -29.65
N LEU A 167 1.46 -16.13 -30.13
CA LEU A 167 0.75 -15.17 -29.28
C LEU A 167 -0.18 -15.88 -28.30
N LEU A 168 -0.92 -16.88 -28.76
CA LEU A 168 -1.80 -17.67 -27.89
C LEU A 168 -1.00 -18.34 -26.77
N VAL A 169 0.13 -18.97 -27.09
CA VAL A 169 1.01 -19.63 -26.10
C VAL A 169 1.59 -18.62 -25.11
N LEU A 170 2.12 -17.48 -25.59
CA LEU A 170 2.68 -16.44 -24.73
C LEU A 170 1.62 -15.83 -23.81
N MET A 171 0.42 -15.57 -24.34
CA MET A 171 -0.70 -15.04 -23.57
C MET A 171 -1.17 -16.03 -22.52
N ALA A 172 -1.31 -17.32 -22.88
CA ALA A 172 -1.71 -18.38 -21.95
C ALA A 172 -0.66 -18.59 -20.83
N LEU A 173 0.63 -18.61 -21.18
CA LEU A 173 1.70 -18.75 -20.20
C LEU A 173 1.76 -17.54 -19.26
N SER A 174 1.63 -16.33 -19.80
CA SER A 174 1.63 -15.10 -19.01
C SER A 174 0.41 -15.02 -18.08
N LEU A 175 -0.79 -15.41 -18.54
CA LEU A 175 -2.00 -15.51 -17.71
C LEU A 175 -1.89 -16.60 -16.63
N PHE A 176 -1.25 -17.73 -16.95
CA PHE A 176 -0.96 -18.77 -15.98
C PHE A 176 -0.03 -18.27 -14.87
N VAL A 177 1.05 -17.57 -15.23
CA VAL A 177 1.97 -16.93 -14.27
C VAL A 177 1.23 -15.90 -13.41
N ALA A 178 0.34 -15.09 -14.01
CA ALA A 178 -0.49 -14.13 -13.30
C ALA A 178 -1.35 -14.82 -12.23
N THR A 179 -2.13 -15.81 -12.65
CA THR A 179 -3.07 -16.54 -11.79
C THR A 179 -2.34 -17.29 -10.68
N ARG A 180 -1.23 -17.98 -11.00
CA ARG A 180 -0.40 -18.66 -10.02
C ARG A 180 0.14 -17.68 -8.97
N ASN A 181 0.62 -16.52 -9.41
CA ASN A 181 1.16 -15.51 -8.49
C ASN A 181 0.06 -14.87 -7.66
N ALA A 182 -1.13 -14.59 -8.21
CA ALA A 182 -2.22 -14.04 -7.40
C ALA A 182 -2.69 -14.98 -6.29
N ILE A 183 -2.59 -16.30 -6.49
CA ILE A 183 -2.92 -17.29 -5.45
C ILE A 183 -1.78 -17.44 -4.45
N LEU A 184 -0.55 -17.66 -4.93
CA LEU A 184 0.57 -18.08 -4.07
C LEU A 184 1.40 -16.93 -3.51
N ARG A 185 1.45 -15.80 -4.23
CA ARG A 185 2.31 -14.63 -3.95
C ARG A 185 1.63 -13.33 -4.42
N PRO A 186 0.53 -12.88 -3.79
CA PRO A 186 -0.31 -11.81 -4.32
C PRO A 186 0.45 -10.53 -4.71
N VAL A 187 1.41 -10.08 -3.89
CA VAL A 187 2.28 -8.93 -4.19
C VAL A 187 3.07 -9.13 -5.48
N ALA A 188 3.61 -10.33 -5.71
CA ALA A 188 4.29 -10.68 -6.95
C ALA A 188 3.34 -10.74 -8.15
N GLY A 189 2.06 -11.08 -7.93
CA GLY A 189 1.03 -11.02 -8.97
C GLY A 189 0.91 -9.60 -9.54
N PHE A 190 0.87 -8.58 -8.68
CA PHE A 190 0.73 -7.19 -9.11
C PHE A 190 1.92 -6.66 -9.92
N TYR A 191 3.15 -6.86 -9.43
CA TYR A 191 4.34 -6.20 -9.97
C TYR A 191 5.12 -6.98 -11.05
N ASN A 192 4.82 -8.26 -11.27
CA ASN A 192 5.60 -9.10 -12.18
C ASN A 192 5.19 -8.91 -13.64
N SER A 193 6.09 -8.36 -14.48
CA SER A 193 5.85 -8.11 -15.90
C SER A 193 5.41 -9.35 -16.68
N ASN A 194 5.98 -10.52 -16.36
CA ASN A 194 5.63 -11.78 -17.03
C ASN A 194 4.18 -12.20 -16.76
N GLY A 195 3.58 -11.76 -15.64
CA GLY A 195 2.17 -11.96 -15.34
C GLY A 195 1.24 -10.91 -15.95
N ARG A 196 1.78 -9.89 -16.61
CA ARG A 196 1.03 -8.74 -17.14
C ARG A 196 1.08 -8.62 -18.66
N PHE A 197 2.10 -9.16 -19.30
CA PHE A 197 2.27 -9.07 -20.76
C PHE A 197 1.09 -9.64 -21.56
N TRP A 198 0.35 -10.63 -21.04
CA TRP A 198 -0.85 -11.14 -21.70
C TRP A 198 -1.90 -10.04 -21.98
N GLU A 199 -1.99 -9.02 -21.12
CA GLU A 199 -2.93 -7.89 -21.27
C GLU A 199 -2.55 -7.01 -22.48
N LEU A 200 -1.24 -6.73 -22.63
CA LEU A 200 -0.71 -6.01 -23.80
C LEU A 200 -0.82 -6.85 -25.08
N LEU A 201 -0.55 -8.17 -24.99
CA LEU A 201 -0.68 -9.09 -26.12
C LEU A 201 -2.13 -9.22 -26.59
N LEU A 202 -3.12 -9.16 -25.69
CA LEU A 202 -4.53 -9.15 -26.07
C LEU A 202 -4.86 -7.94 -26.96
N GLY A 203 -4.37 -6.75 -26.61
CA GLY A 203 -4.48 -5.57 -27.47
C GLY A 203 -3.76 -5.73 -28.80
N ALA A 204 -2.58 -6.35 -28.79
CA ALA A 204 -1.81 -6.65 -30.00
C ALA A 204 -2.53 -7.60 -30.96
N VAL A 205 -3.24 -8.62 -30.44
CA VAL A 205 -4.03 -9.56 -31.24
C VAL A 205 -5.13 -8.83 -32.01
N ILE A 206 -5.84 -7.89 -31.37
CA ILE A 206 -6.84 -7.05 -32.04
C ILE A 206 -6.16 -6.23 -33.15
N ALA A 207 -5.05 -5.56 -32.85
CA ALA A 207 -4.34 -4.73 -33.81
C ALA A 207 -3.79 -5.50 -35.05
N LEU A 208 -3.47 -6.78 -34.90
CA LEU A 208 -2.97 -7.64 -35.98
C LEU A 208 -4.07 -8.13 -36.93
N GLY A 209 -5.35 -7.91 -36.59
CA GLY A 209 -6.48 -8.30 -37.43
C GLY A 209 -6.74 -9.80 -37.49
N TYR A 210 -6.31 -10.56 -36.46
CA TYR A 210 -6.62 -11.99 -36.36
C TYR A 210 -8.07 -12.28 -35.99
N VAL A 211 -8.79 -11.28 -35.48
CA VAL A 211 -10.22 -11.37 -35.20
C VAL A 211 -10.99 -10.90 -36.43
N PRO A 212 -11.97 -11.68 -36.95
CA PRO A 212 -12.77 -11.28 -38.10
C PRO A 212 -13.44 -9.92 -37.88
N ARG A 213 -13.50 -9.10 -38.93
CA ARG A 213 -14.17 -7.80 -38.86
C ARG A 213 -15.66 -7.94 -38.66
N LEU A 214 -16.23 -7.09 -37.82
CA LEU A 214 -17.68 -7.00 -37.62
C LEU A 214 -18.32 -6.28 -38.83
N ARG A 215 -18.97 -7.03 -39.72
CA ARG A 215 -19.60 -6.46 -40.93
C ARG A 215 -20.88 -5.70 -40.59
N GLU A 216 -21.71 -6.27 -39.72
CA GLU A 216 -23.04 -5.76 -39.37
C GLU A 216 -22.98 -4.72 -38.24
N GLY A 217 -23.74 -3.63 -38.38
CA GLY A 217 -23.76 -2.51 -37.43
C GLY A 217 -24.29 -2.90 -36.04
N TRP A 218 -25.36 -3.70 -35.98
CA TRP A 218 -25.94 -4.13 -34.71
C TRP A 218 -25.01 -5.06 -33.92
N ARG A 219 -24.23 -5.92 -34.61
CA ARG A 219 -23.21 -6.77 -33.96
C ARG A 219 -22.09 -5.92 -33.36
N ALA A 220 -21.65 -4.89 -34.09
CA ALA A 220 -20.66 -3.93 -33.58
C ALA A 220 -21.18 -3.18 -32.35
N GLU A 221 -22.45 -2.78 -32.35
CA GLU A 221 -23.08 -2.15 -31.17
C GLU A 221 -23.19 -3.12 -30.00
N ALA A 222 -23.67 -4.34 -30.23
CA ALA A 222 -23.79 -5.36 -29.18
C ALA A 222 -22.43 -5.66 -28.54
N VAL A 223 -21.39 -5.84 -29.36
CA VAL A 223 -20.01 -6.05 -28.89
C VAL A 223 -19.50 -4.85 -28.11
N ALA A 224 -19.74 -3.63 -28.60
CA ALA A 224 -19.33 -2.42 -27.89
C ALA A 224 -20.05 -2.27 -26.54
N GLY A 225 -21.37 -2.49 -26.51
CA GLY A 225 -22.20 -2.44 -25.31
C GLY A 225 -21.78 -3.49 -24.29
N THR A 226 -21.48 -4.73 -24.72
CA THR A 226 -20.91 -5.77 -23.85
C THR A 226 -19.54 -5.34 -23.31
N GLY A 227 -18.66 -4.79 -24.16
CA GLY A 227 -17.36 -4.32 -23.73
C GLY A 227 -17.43 -3.24 -22.65
N LEU A 228 -18.31 -2.26 -22.84
CA LEU A 228 -18.58 -1.22 -21.85
C LEU A 228 -19.18 -1.80 -20.56
N ALA A 229 -20.15 -2.72 -20.66
CA ALA A 229 -20.77 -3.36 -19.51
C ALA A 229 -19.76 -4.17 -18.67
N LEU A 230 -18.82 -4.88 -19.31
CA LEU A 230 -17.75 -5.61 -18.61
C LEU A 230 -16.82 -4.66 -17.85
N ILE A 231 -16.42 -3.54 -18.47
CA ILE A 231 -15.59 -2.52 -17.80
C ILE A 231 -16.32 -1.91 -16.61
N LEU A 232 -17.56 -1.43 -16.81
CA LEU A 232 -18.34 -0.82 -15.74
C LEU A 232 -18.64 -1.82 -14.62
N GLY A 233 -18.95 -3.07 -14.97
CA GLY A 233 -19.14 -4.15 -14.01
C GLY A 233 -17.89 -4.42 -13.17
N ALA A 234 -16.71 -4.50 -13.80
CA ALA A 234 -15.45 -4.66 -13.07
C ALA A 234 -15.19 -3.46 -12.14
N VAL A 235 -15.34 -2.23 -12.63
CA VAL A 235 -15.10 -1.01 -11.86
C VAL A 235 -16.03 -0.89 -10.65
N LEU A 236 -17.30 -1.28 -10.78
CA LEU A 236 -18.32 -1.13 -9.74
C LEU A 236 -18.35 -2.29 -8.72
N PHE A 237 -18.03 -3.52 -9.15
CA PHE A 237 -18.26 -4.72 -8.32
C PHE A 237 -16.99 -5.45 -7.88
N PHE A 238 -15.81 -5.18 -8.46
CA PHE A 238 -14.58 -5.82 -8.01
C PHE A 238 -14.11 -5.23 -6.67
N ASP A 239 -13.62 -6.09 -5.79
CA ASP A 239 -13.08 -5.72 -4.48
C ASP A 239 -11.81 -6.56 -4.23
N PRO A 240 -10.61 -5.95 -4.21
CA PRO A 240 -9.35 -6.68 -4.09
C PRO A 240 -9.21 -7.42 -2.75
N THR A 241 -10.03 -7.09 -1.74
CA THR A 241 -10.04 -7.79 -0.45
C THR A 241 -10.82 -9.10 -0.46
N ARG A 242 -11.68 -9.30 -1.45
CA ARG A 242 -12.60 -10.45 -1.52
C ARG A 242 -12.34 -11.36 -2.72
N MET A 243 -11.42 -10.98 -3.59
CA MET A 243 -11.16 -11.70 -4.83
C MET A 243 -9.67 -11.92 -5.06
N ILE A 244 -9.37 -12.97 -5.83
CA ILE A 244 -8.01 -13.24 -6.29
C ILE A 244 -7.74 -12.36 -7.51
N PHE A 245 -6.73 -11.50 -7.41
CA PHE A 245 -6.31 -10.59 -8.47
C PHE A 245 -4.79 -10.35 -8.36
N PRO A 246 -4.04 -10.20 -9.47
CA PRO A 246 -4.46 -10.31 -10.88
C PRO A 246 -4.40 -11.75 -11.42
N GLY A 247 -5.34 -12.14 -12.26
CA GLY A 247 -5.33 -13.48 -12.86
C GLY A 247 -6.48 -13.62 -13.83
N VAL A 248 -7.15 -14.78 -13.84
CA VAL A 248 -8.34 -15.02 -14.66
C VAL A 248 -9.41 -13.92 -14.47
N THR A 249 -9.53 -13.35 -13.27
CA THR A 249 -10.47 -12.25 -12.98
C THR A 249 -10.18 -10.98 -13.78
N ALA A 250 -8.93 -10.71 -14.12
CA ALA A 250 -8.53 -9.57 -14.95
C ALA A 250 -8.95 -9.74 -16.43
N LEU A 251 -9.41 -10.93 -16.85
CA LEU A 251 -10.01 -11.12 -18.19
C LEU A 251 -11.24 -10.23 -18.38
N VAL A 252 -12.02 -9.96 -17.33
CA VAL A 252 -13.27 -9.19 -17.45
C VAL A 252 -13.01 -7.77 -17.97
N PRO A 253 -12.21 -6.92 -17.30
CA PRO A 253 -11.93 -5.56 -17.78
C PRO A 253 -11.10 -5.56 -19.08
N THR A 254 -10.19 -6.51 -19.24
CA THR A 254 -9.28 -6.55 -20.42
C THR A 254 -10.00 -7.01 -21.69
N LEU A 255 -10.87 -8.02 -21.60
CA LEU A 255 -11.76 -8.39 -22.70
C LEU A 255 -12.74 -7.24 -22.98
N GLY A 256 -13.27 -6.58 -21.95
CA GLY A 256 -14.12 -5.40 -22.14
C GLY A 256 -13.44 -4.31 -23.00
N ALA A 257 -12.18 -4.00 -22.71
CA ALA A 257 -11.36 -3.08 -23.48
C ALA A 257 -11.11 -3.58 -24.91
N ALA A 258 -10.75 -4.85 -25.08
CA ALA A 258 -10.51 -5.47 -26.38
C ALA A 258 -11.76 -5.46 -27.27
N LEU A 259 -12.94 -5.74 -26.71
CA LEU A 259 -14.22 -5.69 -27.42
C LEU A 259 -14.55 -4.28 -27.90
N LEU A 260 -14.32 -3.25 -27.08
CA LEU A 260 -14.51 -1.85 -27.50
C LEU A 260 -13.54 -1.44 -28.61
N LEU A 261 -12.27 -1.87 -28.52
CA LEU A 261 -11.28 -1.61 -29.56
C LEU A 261 -11.65 -2.27 -30.89
N TRP A 262 -12.09 -3.54 -30.84
CA TRP A 262 -12.53 -4.33 -31.98
C TRP A 262 -13.81 -3.76 -32.63
N ALA A 263 -14.81 -3.36 -31.83
CA ALA A 263 -16.04 -2.78 -32.34
C ALA A 263 -15.85 -1.44 -33.09
N GLY A 264 -14.83 -0.67 -32.72
CA GLY A 264 -14.50 0.62 -33.32
C GLY A 264 -13.47 0.58 -34.46
N GLU A 265 -13.08 -0.61 -34.95
CA GLU A 265 -12.16 -0.72 -36.09
C GLU A 265 -12.66 0.03 -37.34
N GLU A 266 -11.71 0.49 -38.16
CA GLU A 266 -11.95 1.31 -39.37
C GLU A 266 -12.69 2.65 -39.13
N GLY A 267 -12.80 3.09 -37.87
CA GLY A 267 -13.54 4.32 -37.55
C GLY A 267 -15.05 4.15 -37.63
N ARG A 268 -15.54 2.91 -37.47
CA ARG A 268 -16.96 2.61 -37.36
C ARG A 268 -17.60 3.35 -36.19
N SER A 269 -18.74 3.98 -36.43
CA SER A 269 -19.46 4.76 -35.42
C SER A 269 -20.57 3.92 -34.76
N THR A 270 -20.30 3.38 -33.58
CA THR A 270 -21.31 2.82 -32.66
C THR A 270 -21.91 3.92 -31.78
N LEU A 271 -23.12 3.74 -31.23
CA LEU A 271 -23.69 4.59 -30.17
C LEU A 271 -22.75 4.62 -28.96
N THR A 272 -22.29 3.45 -28.54
CA THR A 272 -21.29 3.32 -27.47
C THR A 272 -20.00 4.09 -27.79
N GLY A 273 -19.49 3.99 -29.02
CA GLY A 273 -18.31 4.73 -29.47
C GLY A 273 -18.54 6.25 -29.52
N ARG A 274 -19.75 6.69 -29.86
CA ARG A 274 -20.15 8.11 -29.80
C ARG A 274 -20.20 8.64 -28.37
N LEU A 275 -20.70 7.84 -27.43
CA LEU A 275 -20.66 8.17 -26.01
C LEU A 275 -19.22 8.34 -25.51
N LEU A 276 -18.34 7.40 -25.88
CA LEU A 276 -16.90 7.50 -25.55
C LEU A 276 -16.23 8.69 -26.23
N SER A 277 -16.69 9.08 -27.41
CA SER A 277 -16.18 10.23 -28.16
C SER A 277 -16.71 11.58 -27.66
N PHE A 278 -17.52 11.61 -26.59
CA PHE A 278 -18.03 12.84 -26.01
C PHE A 278 -16.89 13.77 -25.59
N GLY A 279 -16.95 15.03 -26.00
CA GLY A 279 -15.83 16.00 -25.92
C GLY A 279 -15.13 16.06 -24.56
N PRO A 280 -15.84 16.23 -23.43
CA PRO A 280 -15.24 16.20 -22.10
C PRO A 280 -14.52 14.88 -21.75
N LEU A 281 -15.14 13.74 -22.08
CA LEU A 281 -14.57 12.42 -21.78
C LEU A 281 -13.33 12.16 -22.64
N ALA A 282 -13.42 12.43 -23.95
CA ALA A 282 -12.27 12.36 -24.85
C ALA A 282 -11.16 13.37 -24.44
N GLY A 283 -11.53 14.55 -23.92
CA GLY A 283 -10.61 15.55 -23.39
C GLY A 283 -9.79 15.04 -22.19
N ILE A 284 -10.43 14.38 -21.23
CA ILE A 284 -9.73 13.68 -20.14
C ILE A 284 -8.82 12.59 -20.72
N GLY A 285 -9.29 11.87 -21.73
CA GLY A 285 -8.53 10.89 -22.49
C GLY A 285 -7.24 11.44 -23.10
N LEU A 286 -7.28 12.66 -23.64
CA LEU A 286 -6.12 13.33 -24.22
C LEU A 286 -5.04 13.64 -23.18
N ILE A 287 -5.43 14.04 -21.97
CA ILE A 287 -4.51 14.37 -20.87
C ILE A 287 -4.21 13.16 -19.96
N SER A 288 -4.82 12.00 -20.21
CA SER A 288 -4.79 10.85 -19.31
C SER A 288 -3.39 10.37 -18.93
N TYR A 289 -2.38 10.53 -19.80
CA TYR A 289 -1.00 10.21 -19.47
C TYR A 289 -0.44 11.15 -18.41
N SER A 290 -0.56 12.47 -18.61
CA SER A 290 -0.16 13.46 -17.61
C SER A 290 -0.97 13.28 -16.31
N LEU A 291 -2.27 13.01 -16.40
CA LEU A 291 -3.11 12.74 -15.22
C LEU A 291 -2.63 11.50 -14.45
N TYR A 292 -2.29 10.43 -15.16
CA TYR A 292 -1.73 9.23 -14.54
C TYR A 292 -0.37 9.49 -13.87
N LEU A 293 0.47 10.39 -14.40
CA LEU A 293 1.73 10.71 -13.72
C LEU A 293 1.52 11.57 -12.47
N TRP A 294 0.66 12.59 -12.56
CA TRP A 294 0.47 13.53 -11.45
C TRP A 294 -0.41 12.97 -10.32
N HIS A 295 -1.31 12.01 -10.60
CA HIS A 295 -2.30 11.63 -9.60
C HIS A 295 -1.70 11.06 -8.31
N TRP A 296 -0.75 10.14 -8.44
CA TRP A 296 -0.22 9.43 -7.30
C TRP A 296 0.70 10.28 -6.43
N PRO A 297 1.69 11.03 -6.95
CA PRO A 297 2.48 11.94 -6.12
C PRO A 297 1.61 12.94 -5.35
N VAL A 298 0.59 13.52 -5.99
CA VAL A 298 -0.32 14.47 -5.34
C VAL A 298 -1.08 13.81 -4.18
N ILE A 299 -1.64 12.61 -4.39
CA ILE A 299 -2.37 11.87 -3.37
C ILE A 299 -1.44 11.40 -2.25
N ALA A 300 -0.29 10.81 -2.59
CA ALA A 300 0.68 10.27 -1.64
C ALA A 300 1.26 11.38 -0.75
N ILE A 301 1.65 12.53 -1.32
CA ILE A 301 2.12 13.69 -0.57
C ILE A 301 1.03 14.21 0.37
N HIS A 302 -0.22 14.31 -0.08
CA HIS A 302 -1.33 14.74 0.77
C HIS A 302 -1.53 13.80 1.97
N ARG A 303 -1.54 12.48 1.73
CA ARG A 303 -1.69 11.45 2.78
C ARG A 303 -0.51 11.46 3.74
N TYR A 304 0.71 11.63 3.23
CA TYR A 304 1.92 11.76 4.03
C TYR A 304 1.87 12.97 4.97
N LEU A 305 1.46 14.13 4.48
CA LEU A 305 1.41 15.36 5.28
C LEU A 305 0.25 15.39 6.29
N THR A 306 -0.87 14.72 5.99
CA THR A 306 -2.08 14.78 6.82
C THR A 306 -2.32 13.53 7.66
N TYR A 307 -1.60 12.45 7.37
CA TYR A 307 -1.76 11.11 7.96
C TYR A 307 -3.20 10.57 7.89
N ARG A 308 -3.95 10.96 6.86
CA ARG A 308 -5.35 10.55 6.66
C ARG A 308 -5.74 10.54 5.19
N VAL A 309 -6.86 9.86 4.92
CA VAL A 309 -7.55 9.89 3.62
C VAL A 309 -8.26 11.24 3.45
N PRO A 310 -8.23 11.86 2.25
CA PRO A 310 -8.97 13.10 2.00
C PRO A 310 -10.48 12.91 2.14
N GLY A 311 -11.16 13.92 2.71
CA GLY A 311 -12.62 14.01 2.66
C GLY A 311 -13.13 14.32 1.26
N LEU A 312 -14.44 14.25 1.03
CA LEU A 312 -15.03 14.48 -0.30
C LEU A 312 -14.65 15.83 -0.92
N PHE A 313 -14.78 16.93 -0.16
CA PHE A 313 -14.45 18.27 -0.66
C PHE A 313 -12.97 18.44 -0.96
N GLU A 314 -12.09 17.87 -0.12
CA GLU A 314 -10.65 17.87 -0.34
C GLU A 314 -10.29 17.04 -1.58
N ALA A 315 -10.90 15.87 -1.76
CA ALA A 315 -10.71 15.04 -2.94
C ALA A 315 -11.16 15.76 -4.21
N LEU A 316 -12.29 16.47 -4.20
CA LEU A 316 -12.75 17.27 -5.34
C LEU A 316 -11.79 18.42 -5.66
N ALA A 317 -11.28 19.14 -4.64
CA ALA A 317 -10.30 20.20 -4.83
C ALA A 317 -8.97 19.65 -5.38
N LEU A 318 -8.47 18.54 -4.83
CA LEU A 318 -7.27 17.86 -5.30
C LEU A 318 -7.46 17.33 -6.73
N PHE A 319 -8.64 16.78 -7.06
CA PHE A 319 -8.95 16.31 -8.40
C PHE A 319 -8.94 17.45 -9.42
N ALA A 320 -9.59 18.58 -9.09
CA ALA A 320 -9.57 19.77 -9.93
C ALA A 320 -8.14 20.29 -10.15
N ALA A 321 -7.33 20.35 -9.08
CA ALA A 321 -5.92 20.74 -9.16
C ALA A 321 -5.11 19.78 -10.03
N MET A 322 -5.30 18.46 -9.87
CA MET A 322 -4.65 17.44 -10.71
C MET A 322 -5.02 17.59 -12.18
N VAL A 323 -6.30 17.78 -12.51
CA VAL A 323 -6.75 18.00 -13.89
C VAL A 323 -6.11 19.27 -14.46
N ALA A 324 -6.06 20.36 -13.70
CA ALA A 324 -5.43 21.62 -14.13
C ALA A 324 -3.94 21.45 -14.41
N ILE A 325 -3.18 20.86 -13.47
CA ILE A 325 -1.73 20.60 -13.62
C ILE A 325 -1.49 19.63 -14.78
N SER A 326 -2.35 18.61 -14.95
CA SER A 326 -2.24 17.64 -16.04
C SER A 326 -2.53 18.25 -17.40
N ALA A 327 -3.52 19.14 -17.50
CA ALA A 327 -3.80 19.88 -18.72
C ALA A 327 -2.65 20.84 -19.07
N PHE A 328 -2.07 21.51 -18.07
CA PHE A 328 -0.88 22.35 -18.24
C PHE A 328 0.32 21.52 -18.73
N SER A 329 0.64 20.43 -18.01
CA SER A 329 1.71 19.49 -18.35
C SER A 329 1.52 18.93 -19.76
N TRP A 330 0.32 18.50 -20.12
CA TRP A 330 0.02 18.03 -21.46
C TRP A 330 0.24 19.12 -22.51
N ARG A 331 -0.26 20.35 -22.28
CA ARG A 331 -0.23 21.44 -23.28
C ARG A 331 1.18 21.97 -23.53
N PHE A 332 1.98 22.11 -22.48
CA PHE A 332 3.26 22.83 -22.49
C PHE A 332 4.49 21.93 -22.35
N ILE A 333 4.34 20.70 -21.86
CA ILE A 333 5.46 19.75 -21.70
C ILE A 333 5.30 18.55 -22.64
N GLU A 334 4.16 17.89 -22.67
CA GLU A 334 3.99 16.69 -23.51
C GLU A 334 3.83 17.05 -25.00
N ASN A 335 2.87 17.91 -25.32
CA ASN A 335 2.42 18.16 -26.69
C ASN A 335 3.46 18.88 -27.58
N PRO A 336 4.30 19.82 -27.08
CA PRO A 336 5.32 20.46 -27.92
C PRO A 336 6.34 19.47 -28.48
N PHE A 337 6.82 18.55 -27.64
CA PHE A 337 7.80 17.53 -28.02
C PHE A 337 7.17 16.44 -28.88
N ARG A 338 5.90 16.10 -28.63
CA ARG A 338 5.13 15.11 -29.41
C ARG A 338 4.81 15.56 -30.83
N ARG A 339 4.48 16.85 -31.05
CA ARG A 339 4.04 17.36 -32.37
C ARG A 339 5.20 17.80 -33.26
N HIS A 340 6.26 18.39 -32.70
CA HIS A 340 7.39 18.90 -33.47
C HIS A 340 8.53 17.87 -33.48
N GLY A 341 8.24 16.74 -34.13
CA GLY A 341 9.18 15.62 -34.27
C GLY A 341 10.37 15.94 -35.17
N PRO A 342 11.44 15.14 -35.09
CA PRO A 342 12.62 15.31 -35.91
C PRO A 342 12.31 14.96 -37.37
N SER A 343 12.80 15.77 -38.31
CA SER A 343 12.67 15.50 -39.76
C SER A 343 13.84 14.69 -40.33
N THR A 344 14.91 14.49 -39.55
CA THR A 344 16.15 13.83 -39.98
C THR A 344 16.67 12.84 -38.94
N THR A 345 17.44 11.84 -39.39
CA THR A 345 18.09 10.85 -38.51
C THR A 345 19.01 11.48 -37.46
N ARG A 346 19.72 12.57 -37.80
CA ARG A 346 20.54 13.31 -36.83
C ARG A 346 19.69 13.89 -35.70
N SER A 347 18.51 14.41 -36.03
CA SER A 347 17.58 14.96 -35.02
C SER A 347 16.85 13.88 -34.21
N GLU A 348 16.65 12.67 -34.76
CA GLU A 348 16.17 11.49 -34.02
C GLU A 348 17.18 11.10 -32.93
N TRP A 349 18.46 10.94 -33.30
CA TRP A 349 19.54 10.64 -32.34
C TRP A 349 19.68 11.70 -31.24
N LYS A 350 19.59 12.99 -31.59
CA LYS A 350 19.62 14.08 -30.60
C LYS A 350 18.49 13.96 -29.58
N SER A 351 17.29 13.60 -30.02
CA SER A 351 16.14 13.42 -29.13
C SER A 351 16.30 12.24 -28.20
N VAL A 352 16.74 11.09 -28.74
CA VAL A 352 17.01 9.90 -27.94
C VAL A 352 18.13 10.18 -26.93
N GLY A 353 19.20 10.84 -27.36
CA GLY A 353 20.30 11.27 -26.48
C GLY A 353 19.85 12.22 -25.38
N ALA A 354 19.00 13.21 -25.69
CA ALA A 354 18.43 14.12 -24.69
C ALA A 354 17.54 13.38 -23.69
N GLY A 355 16.69 12.46 -24.15
CA GLY A 355 15.88 11.61 -23.29
C GLY A 355 16.74 10.75 -22.36
N ALA A 356 17.79 10.12 -22.89
CA ALA A 356 18.74 9.34 -22.11
C ALA A 356 19.48 10.20 -21.08
N ALA A 357 19.90 11.41 -21.44
CA ALA A 357 20.54 12.36 -20.52
C ALA A 357 19.59 12.79 -19.39
N MET A 358 18.30 13.03 -19.68
CA MET A 358 17.30 13.34 -18.66
C MET A 358 17.10 12.17 -17.69
N LEU A 359 17.00 10.94 -18.18
CA LEU A 359 16.91 9.76 -17.32
C LEU A 359 18.20 9.55 -16.51
N ALA A 360 19.36 9.75 -17.10
CA ALA A 360 20.65 9.67 -16.40
C ALA A 360 20.76 10.73 -15.29
N LEU A 361 20.25 11.94 -15.51
CA LEU A 361 20.16 12.97 -14.47
C LEU A 361 19.26 12.52 -13.30
N LEU A 362 18.10 11.93 -13.57
CA LEU A 362 17.24 11.39 -12.51
C LEU A 362 17.93 10.26 -11.74
N VAL A 363 18.65 9.38 -12.42
CA VAL A 363 19.48 8.34 -11.80
C VAL A 363 20.56 8.98 -10.93
N ALA A 364 21.24 10.03 -11.40
CA ALA A 364 22.25 10.75 -10.63
C ALA A 364 21.66 11.39 -9.36
N ILE A 365 20.50 12.04 -9.46
CA ILE A 365 19.79 12.61 -8.30
C ILE A 365 19.41 11.51 -7.30
N GLY A 366 18.82 10.41 -7.79
CA GLY A 366 18.47 9.28 -6.93
C GLY A 366 19.70 8.64 -6.28
N THR A 367 20.82 8.56 -7.01
CA THR A 367 22.11 8.05 -6.49
C THR A 367 22.67 8.97 -5.42
N LEU A 368 22.62 10.30 -5.64
CA LEU A 368 23.03 11.30 -4.65
C LEU A 368 22.25 11.12 -3.35
N PHE A 369 20.92 10.97 -3.43
CA PHE A 369 20.10 10.78 -2.23
C PHE A 369 20.49 9.53 -1.45
N THR A 370 20.80 8.40 -2.11
CA THR A 370 21.18 7.19 -1.36
C THR A 370 22.63 7.13 -0.96
N ALA A 371 23.54 7.66 -1.77
CA ALA A 371 24.97 7.69 -1.45
C ALA A 371 25.30 8.62 -0.29
N THR A 372 24.34 9.48 0.09
CA THR A 372 24.45 10.42 1.22
C THR A 372 23.50 10.05 2.36
N ASP A 373 22.93 8.85 2.38
CA ASP A 373 21.96 8.40 3.40
C ASP A 373 20.80 9.41 3.61
N GLY A 374 20.31 9.98 2.51
CA GLY A 374 19.20 10.92 2.50
C GLY A 374 19.55 12.36 2.87
N LEU A 375 20.82 12.76 2.69
CA LEU A 375 21.31 14.12 3.00
C LEU A 375 21.03 14.51 4.47
N PRO A 376 21.61 13.81 5.46
CA PRO A 376 21.34 14.00 6.90
C PRO A 376 21.70 15.40 7.39
N VAL A 377 22.54 16.14 6.65
CA VAL A 377 22.84 17.57 6.91
C VAL A 377 21.58 18.46 6.97
N ARG A 378 20.47 18.04 6.33
CA ARG A 378 19.18 18.74 6.41
C ARG A 378 18.41 18.44 7.70
N ALA A 379 18.78 17.41 8.45
CA ALA A 379 18.06 16.99 9.64
C ALA A 379 18.56 17.71 10.89
N SER A 380 17.66 17.91 11.85
CA SER A 380 18.02 18.48 13.14
C SER A 380 18.85 17.48 13.96
N ALA A 381 19.71 17.98 14.85
CA ALA A 381 20.49 17.12 15.75
C ALA A 381 19.59 16.21 16.61
N ALA A 382 18.40 16.69 17.00
CA ALA A 382 17.41 15.90 17.72
C ALA A 382 16.87 14.73 16.88
N PHE A 383 16.61 14.95 15.58
CA PHE A 383 16.19 13.89 14.66
C PHE A 383 17.29 12.84 14.51
N LEU A 384 18.53 13.25 14.21
CA LEU A 384 19.66 12.32 14.04
C LEU A 384 19.89 11.47 15.30
N LYS A 385 19.75 12.08 16.48
CA LYS A 385 19.79 11.35 17.76
C LYS A 385 18.66 10.32 17.88
N SER A 386 17.44 10.69 17.47
CA SER A 386 16.29 9.76 17.48
C SER A 386 16.47 8.61 16.49
N GLU A 387 16.98 8.88 15.29
CA GLU A 387 17.25 7.90 14.25
C GLU A 387 18.34 6.91 14.68
N GLN A 388 19.44 7.40 15.26
CA GLN A 388 20.46 6.55 15.88
C GLN A 388 19.87 5.65 16.96
N THR A 389 18.96 6.18 17.79
CA THR A 389 18.30 5.42 18.85
C THR A 389 17.40 4.31 18.29
N VAL A 390 16.69 4.57 17.19
CA VAL A 390 15.85 3.58 16.51
C VAL A 390 16.69 2.48 15.85
N ASN A 391 17.85 2.83 15.28
CA ASN A 391 18.74 1.89 14.59
C ASN A 391 19.58 1.04 15.56
N THR A 392 19.77 1.49 16.80
CA THR A 392 20.28 0.63 17.87
C THR A 392 19.16 -0.27 18.39
N PHE A 393 19.27 -1.58 18.15
CA PHE A 393 18.39 -2.54 18.80
C PHE A 393 18.50 -2.38 20.32
N TRP A 394 17.38 -2.05 20.96
CA TRP A 394 17.33 -1.99 22.41
C TRP A 394 17.62 -3.37 22.97
N ARG A 395 18.47 -3.42 24.00
CA ARG A 395 19.01 -4.66 24.58
C ARG A 395 17.93 -5.66 24.93
N GLY A 396 16.79 -5.19 25.45
CA GLY A 396 15.69 -6.08 25.78
C GLY A 396 14.94 -6.67 24.61
N ARG A 397 14.99 -6.06 23.42
CA ARG A 397 14.47 -6.65 22.19
C ARG A 397 15.32 -7.83 21.74
N GLU A 398 16.65 -7.69 21.82
CA GLU A 398 17.58 -8.78 21.51
C GLU A 398 17.40 -9.96 22.47
N ALA A 399 17.31 -9.66 23.77
CA ALA A 399 17.09 -10.65 24.82
C ALA A 399 15.75 -11.37 24.68
N CYS A 400 14.65 -10.63 24.52
CA CYS A 400 13.31 -11.15 24.79
C CYS A 400 12.49 -11.45 23.55
N LEU A 401 12.74 -10.75 22.44
CA LEU A 401 12.03 -10.97 21.20
C LEU A 401 12.82 -11.84 20.21
N VAL A 402 14.15 -11.65 20.15
CA VAL A 402 15.05 -12.35 19.21
C VAL A 402 15.71 -13.59 19.86
N GLY A 403 15.67 -13.71 21.19
CA GLY A 403 16.18 -14.88 21.91
C GLY A 403 17.70 -14.91 22.09
N ARG A 404 18.37 -13.75 22.05
CA ARG A 404 19.81 -13.59 22.30
C ARG A 404 20.02 -13.08 23.72
N THR A 405 20.25 -13.98 24.68
CA THR A 405 20.36 -13.60 26.11
C THR A 405 21.79 -13.71 26.64
N ASN A 406 22.15 -12.80 27.54
CA ASN A 406 23.22 -12.99 28.54
C ASN A 406 22.60 -13.37 29.90
N ASP A 407 23.42 -13.79 30.86
CA ASP A 407 22.94 -14.32 32.16
C ASP A 407 22.08 -13.33 32.98
N ARG A 408 22.24 -12.02 32.77
CA ARG A 408 21.45 -10.98 33.47
C ARG A 408 20.11 -10.69 32.81
N GLU A 409 19.97 -11.00 31.52
CA GLU A 409 18.79 -10.67 30.70
C GLU A 409 17.92 -11.89 30.39
N ARG A 410 18.30 -13.08 30.89
CA ARG A 410 17.60 -14.35 30.70
C ARG A 410 16.12 -14.32 31.12
N ASP A 411 15.80 -13.48 32.10
CA ASP A 411 14.45 -13.32 32.64
C ASP A 411 13.65 -12.16 32.03
N CYS A 412 14.22 -11.43 31.08
CA CYS A 412 13.59 -10.27 30.44
C CYS A 412 13.20 -9.14 31.39
N ARG A 413 14.06 -8.88 32.38
CA ARG A 413 13.86 -7.84 33.38
C ARG A 413 14.77 -6.63 33.12
N PHE A 414 14.16 -5.45 33.06
CA PHE A 414 14.77 -4.15 32.79
C PHE A 414 14.34 -3.13 33.85
N GLY A 415 14.66 -1.85 33.68
CA GLY A 415 14.35 -0.81 34.68
C GLY A 415 15.31 -0.82 35.88
N ASP A 416 14.76 -0.74 37.09
CA ASP A 416 15.51 -0.82 38.35
C ASP A 416 16.17 -2.20 38.50
N PRO A 417 17.52 -2.27 38.66
CA PRO A 417 18.25 -3.53 38.71
C PRO A 417 18.06 -4.30 40.01
N ARG A 418 17.47 -3.69 41.05
CA ARG A 418 17.28 -4.32 42.36
C ARG A 418 16.23 -5.44 42.31
N PRO A 419 16.56 -6.68 42.68
CA PRO A 419 15.62 -7.81 42.67
C PRO A 419 14.32 -7.56 43.47
N GLU A 420 14.41 -6.78 44.54
CA GLU A 420 13.35 -6.41 45.47
C GLU A 420 12.48 -5.23 45.02
N ALA A 421 12.91 -4.46 44.01
CA ALA A 421 12.14 -3.34 43.51
C ALA A 421 10.79 -3.80 42.93
N PRO A 422 9.68 -3.08 43.19
CA PRO A 422 8.40 -3.37 42.55
C PRO A 422 8.55 -3.21 41.04
N TYR A 423 7.86 -4.03 40.26
CA TYR A 423 7.97 -3.98 38.81
C TYR A 423 6.61 -4.10 38.14
N PHE A 424 6.53 -3.70 36.88
CA PHE A 424 5.34 -3.89 36.06
C PHE A 424 5.67 -4.73 34.83
N VAL A 425 4.63 -5.32 34.23
CA VAL A 425 4.79 -6.22 33.08
C VAL A 425 4.42 -5.50 31.79
N LEU A 426 5.21 -5.67 30.73
CA LEU A 426 4.80 -5.45 29.34
C LEU A 426 4.47 -6.79 28.71
N TRP A 427 3.20 -7.08 28.48
CA TRP A 427 2.75 -8.30 27.82
C TRP A 427 2.24 -8.00 26.41
N GLY A 428 2.81 -8.65 25.40
CA GLY A 428 2.50 -8.30 24.03
C GLY A 428 3.04 -9.20 22.93
N ASP A 429 2.87 -8.74 21.70
CA ASP A 429 3.54 -9.30 20.53
C ASP A 429 4.72 -8.39 20.10
N SER A 430 5.11 -8.44 18.82
CA SER A 430 6.13 -7.52 18.27
C SER A 430 5.71 -6.04 18.32
N GLN A 431 4.40 -5.73 18.30
CA GLN A 431 3.89 -4.37 18.52
C GLN A 431 3.93 -3.98 20.00
N GLY A 432 3.88 -4.95 20.91
CA GLY A 432 4.15 -4.71 22.33
C GLY A 432 5.62 -4.38 22.55
N ASP A 433 6.52 -5.19 22.00
CA ASP A 433 7.98 -5.05 22.12
C ASP A 433 8.51 -3.67 21.71
N GLN A 434 7.92 -3.02 20.70
CA GLN A 434 8.35 -1.69 20.27
C GLN A 434 8.27 -0.64 21.39
N HIS A 435 7.45 -0.86 22.42
CA HIS A 435 7.32 0.02 23.57
C HIS A 435 8.39 -0.23 24.66
N GLY A 436 9.13 -1.34 24.58
CA GLY A 436 10.14 -1.75 25.54
C GLY A 436 11.14 -0.65 25.91
N PRO A 437 11.80 0.04 24.95
CA PRO A 437 12.77 1.10 25.25
C PRO A 437 12.16 2.27 26.04
N ALA A 438 10.95 2.70 25.64
CA ALA A 438 10.26 3.80 26.31
C ALA A 438 9.80 3.40 27.72
N LEU A 439 9.30 2.17 27.88
CA LEU A 439 8.84 1.66 29.17
C LEU A 439 10.01 1.36 30.12
N ASP A 440 11.17 0.97 29.60
CA ASP A 440 12.41 0.80 30.37
C ASP A 440 12.87 2.15 30.95
N ALA A 441 12.86 3.21 30.14
CA ALA A 441 13.14 4.57 30.62
C ALA A 441 12.15 5.01 31.71
N VAL A 442 10.84 4.82 31.48
CA VAL A 442 9.80 5.13 32.47
C VAL A 442 9.97 4.31 33.75
N ALA A 443 10.33 3.03 33.64
CA ALA A 443 10.55 2.16 34.80
C ALA A 443 11.69 2.68 35.68
N ARG A 444 12.82 3.09 35.07
CA ARG A 444 13.94 3.71 35.79
C ARG A 444 13.53 4.99 36.51
N ASP A 445 12.79 5.88 35.83
CA ASP A 445 12.32 7.15 36.42
C ASP A 445 11.37 6.92 37.60
N MET A 446 10.60 5.83 37.57
CA MET A 446 9.69 5.42 38.64
C MET A 446 10.38 4.65 39.77
N GLY A 447 11.67 4.29 39.64
CA GLY A 447 12.35 3.38 40.57
C GLY A 447 11.73 1.98 40.58
N MET A 448 11.25 1.52 39.43
CA MET A 448 10.57 0.24 39.25
C MET A 448 11.31 -0.64 38.23
N GLY A 449 11.14 -1.95 38.35
CA GLY A 449 11.52 -2.87 37.28
C GLY A 449 10.48 -2.91 36.15
N LEU A 450 10.90 -3.37 34.99
CA LEU A 450 10.06 -3.74 33.85
C LEU A 450 10.29 -5.21 33.52
N LEU A 451 9.26 -6.04 33.55
CA LEU A 451 9.31 -7.41 33.06
C LEU A 451 8.66 -7.47 31.67
N GLN A 452 9.42 -7.83 30.65
CA GLN A 452 8.91 -7.94 29.29
C GLN A 452 8.55 -9.38 28.93
N LEU A 453 7.29 -9.60 28.57
CA LEU A 453 6.74 -10.87 28.12
C LEU A 453 6.17 -10.68 26.71
N THR A 454 7.04 -10.65 25.70
CA THR A 454 6.63 -10.37 24.32
C THR A 454 6.97 -11.53 23.38
N ARG A 455 6.04 -11.92 22.50
CA ARG A 455 6.30 -12.96 21.49
C ARG A 455 5.80 -12.55 20.10
N PRO A 456 6.64 -12.56 19.05
CA PRO A 456 6.23 -12.13 17.71
C PRO A 456 4.99 -12.87 17.22
N GLY A 457 4.01 -12.12 16.70
CA GLY A 457 2.78 -12.68 16.12
C GLY A 457 1.79 -13.29 17.13
N CYS A 458 2.08 -13.26 18.43
CA CYS A 458 1.20 -13.82 19.46
C CYS A 458 0.52 -12.69 20.25
N ALA A 459 -0.70 -12.30 19.85
CA ALA A 459 -1.45 -11.28 20.57
C ALA A 459 -1.64 -11.65 22.07
N PRO A 460 -1.55 -10.67 23.00
CA PRO A 460 -1.64 -10.91 24.44
C PRO A 460 -3.10 -11.08 24.91
N ILE A 461 -3.73 -12.14 24.42
CA ILE A 461 -5.10 -12.54 24.75
C ILE A 461 -5.11 -13.87 25.48
N ALA A 462 -6.21 -14.16 26.18
CA ALA A 462 -6.39 -15.47 26.81
C ALA A 462 -6.35 -16.58 25.73
N PRO A 463 -5.74 -17.74 26.02
CA PRO A 463 -5.76 -18.88 25.11
C PRO A 463 -7.20 -19.24 24.76
N ASP A 464 -7.52 -19.48 23.49
CA ASP A 464 -8.84 -19.96 23.08
C ASP A 464 -8.87 -21.49 23.20
N PRO A 465 -9.61 -22.07 24.18
CA PRO A 465 -9.71 -23.52 24.33
C PRO A 465 -10.57 -24.16 23.24
N ALA A 466 -11.40 -23.38 22.53
CA ALA A 466 -12.38 -23.85 21.55
C ALA A 466 -11.81 -23.97 20.12
N ALA A 467 -10.52 -23.68 19.92
CA ALA A 467 -9.86 -23.93 18.65
C ALA A 467 -9.52 -25.44 18.50
N SER A 468 -10.54 -26.30 18.55
CA SER A 468 -10.46 -27.77 18.49
C SER A 468 -10.31 -28.34 17.07
N GLY A 469 -9.57 -27.65 16.20
CA GLY A 469 -9.17 -28.14 14.87
C GLY A 469 -7.66 -28.36 14.77
N TRP A 470 -7.18 -28.86 13.64
CA TRP A 470 -5.75 -28.93 13.29
C TRP A 470 -5.11 -27.53 13.38
N GLN A 471 -4.59 -27.19 14.55
CA GLN A 471 -3.87 -25.94 14.78
C GLN A 471 -2.47 -26.06 14.19
N SER A 472 -2.02 -25.03 13.48
CA SER A 472 -0.62 -24.95 13.10
C SER A 472 0.28 -24.92 14.34
N ARG A 473 1.50 -25.42 14.22
CA ARG A 473 2.51 -25.37 15.30
C ARG A 473 2.68 -23.96 15.88
N ALA A 474 2.60 -22.93 15.03
CA ALA A 474 2.65 -21.53 15.44
C ALA A 474 1.52 -21.14 16.41
N VAL A 475 0.30 -21.66 16.22
CA VAL A 475 -0.84 -21.39 17.12
C VAL A 475 -0.64 -22.10 18.46
N GLN A 476 -0.17 -23.34 18.44
CA GLN A 476 0.15 -24.09 19.67
C GLN A 476 1.22 -23.38 20.49
N ASP A 477 2.29 -22.95 19.82
CA ASP A 477 3.40 -22.17 20.40
C ASP A 477 2.92 -20.85 21.01
N CYS A 478 2.01 -20.13 20.33
CA CYS A 478 1.41 -18.91 20.89
C CYS A 478 0.54 -19.21 22.12
N ASN A 479 -0.25 -20.29 22.10
CA ASN A 479 -1.08 -20.67 23.24
C ASN A 479 -0.24 -21.06 24.46
N ALA A 480 0.84 -21.81 24.26
CA ALA A 480 1.80 -22.14 25.31
C ALA A 480 2.42 -20.86 25.91
N SER A 481 2.88 -19.95 25.05
CA SER A 481 3.46 -18.67 25.49
C SER A 481 2.47 -17.78 26.25
N ARG A 482 1.21 -17.73 25.82
CA ARG A 482 0.14 -16.99 26.53
C ARG A 482 -0.14 -17.59 27.90
N ALA A 483 -0.19 -18.91 28.00
CA ALA A 483 -0.42 -19.61 29.26
C ALA A 483 0.73 -19.37 30.24
N GLU A 484 1.98 -19.45 29.77
CA GLU A 484 3.17 -19.16 30.58
C GLU A 484 3.20 -17.70 31.05
N ALA A 485 2.96 -16.73 30.16
CA ALA A 485 2.92 -15.32 30.51
C ALA A 485 1.83 -15.02 31.54
N LEU A 486 0.62 -15.57 31.37
CA LEU A 486 -0.48 -15.42 32.33
C LEU A 486 -0.14 -16.03 33.68
N LYS A 487 0.44 -17.24 33.70
CA LYS A 487 0.88 -17.88 34.93
C LYS A 487 1.87 -17.00 35.68
N ARG A 488 2.91 -16.49 35.00
CA ARG A 488 3.91 -15.60 35.60
C ARG A 488 3.32 -14.28 36.10
N ILE A 489 2.32 -13.74 35.40
CA ILE A 489 1.61 -12.51 35.79
C ILE A 489 0.76 -12.72 37.05
N VAL A 490 0.10 -13.88 37.17
CA VAL A 490 -0.84 -14.18 38.27
C VAL A 490 -0.10 -14.64 39.52
N ASP A 491 0.96 -15.43 39.35
CA ASP A 491 1.67 -16.06 40.46
C ASP A 491 2.64 -15.11 41.18
N ASP A 492 3.03 -13.98 40.57
CA ASP A 492 3.99 -13.03 41.17
C ASP A 492 3.29 -11.81 41.82
N PRO A 493 3.22 -11.75 43.16
CA PRO A 493 2.57 -10.65 43.88
C PRO A 493 3.36 -9.33 43.84
N LYS A 494 4.61 -9.32 43.34
CA LYS A 494 5.43 -8.10 43.21
C LYS A 494 5.06 -7.27 41.97
N ILE A 495 4.23 -7.82 41.07
CA ILE A 495 3.74 -7.11 39.89
C ILE A 495 2.75 -6.02 40.31
N ALA A 496 3.13 -4.77 40.12
CA ALA A 496 2.31 -3.62 40.46
C ALA A 496 1.14 -3.42 39.48
N PHE A 497 1.40 -3.57 38.18
CA PHE A 497 0.41 -3.49 37.10
C PHE A 497 0.93 -4.16 35.82
N VAL A 498 0.04 -4.34 34.84
CA VAL A 498 0.34 -4.94 33.53
C VAL A 498 -0.04 -3.97 32.43
N VAL A 499 0.90 -3.70 31.54
CA VAL A 499 0.71 -3.00 30.28
C VAL A 499 0.53 -4.05 29.19
N ILE A 500 -0.64 -4.05 28.56
CA ILE A 500 -0.97 -4.99 27.48
C ILE A 500 -0.94 -4.23 26.16
N SER A 501 -0.10 -4.67 25.22
CA SER A 501 -0.01 -4.06 23.88
C SER A 501 0.22 -5.12 22.81
N GLY A 502 -0.51 -5.04 21.71
CA GLY A 502 -0.35 -5.96 20.59
C GLY A 502 -1.12 -5.52 19.35
N ARG A 503 -1.07 -6.33 18.29
CA ARG A 503 -1.84 -6.09 17.07
C ARG A 503 -3.31 -6.47 17.28
N TRP A 504 -4.15 -5.46 17.55
CA TRP A 504 -5.57 -5.65 17.81
C TRP A 504 -6.45 -5.76 16.55
N SER A 505 -6.01 -5.21 15.41
CA SER A 505 -6.85 -5.03 14.21
C SER A 505 -7.35 -6.32 13.56
N ASN A 506 -6.66 -7.44 13.77
CA ASN A 506 -6.94 -8.72 13.11
C ASN A 506 -7.56 -9.75 14.05
N GLU A 507 -7.78 -9.39 15.32
CA GLU A 507 -8.26 -10.33 16.33
C GLU A 507 -9.79 -10.35 16.37
N THR A 508 -10.39 -11.27 15.61
CA THR A 508 -11.84 -11.59 15.66
C THR A 508 -12.28 -12.04 17.05
N SER A 509 -11.31 -12.42 17.89
CA SER A 509 -11.46 -12.88 19.25
C SER A 509 -11.56 -11.75 20.28
N LEU A 510 -11.28 -10.48 19.95
CA LEU A 510 -11.23 -9.38 20.94
C LEU A 510 -12.52 -9.24 21.77
N GLU A 511 -13.69 -9.37 21.14
CA GLU A 511 -14.98 -9.33 21.84
C GLU A 511 -15.18 -10.56 22.74
N ARG A 512 -14.72 -11.75 22.29
CA ARG A 512 -14.79 -13.01 23.09
C ARG A 512 -13.77 -13.02 24.23
N ALA A 513 -12.55 -12.56 23.97
CA ALA A 513 -11.49 -12.42 24.95
C ALA A 513 -11.94 -11.44 26.04
N GLY A 514 -12.47 -10.26 25.68
CA GLY A 514 -13.05 -9.32 26.64
C GLY A 514 -14.14 -9.94 27.53
N ALA A 515 -14.94 -10.86 26.99
CA ALA A 515 -15.92 -11.63 27.77
C ALA A 515 -15.27 -12.68 28.71
N VAL A 516 -14.14 -13.30 28.34
CA VAL A 516 -13.35 -14.18 29.22
C VAL A 516 -12.69 -13.39 30.35
N TRP A 517 -12.20 -12.18 30.07
CA TRP A 517 -11.61 -11.27 31.06
C TRP A 517 -12.65 -10.70 32.05
N CYS A 518 -13.86 -10.38 31.56
CA CYS A 518 -14.90 -9.72 32.37
C CYS A 518 -15.97 -10.68 32.94
N GLY A 519 -16.08 -11.92 32.45
CA GLY A 519 -17.30 -12.73 32.58
C GLY A 519 -17.16 -14.20 33.00
N GLY A 520 -16.00 -14.71 33.40
CA GLY A 520 -15.85 -16.12 33.78
C GLY A 520 -16.03 -16.43 35.27
N PRO A 521 -17.05 -17.20 35.71
CA PRO A 521 -17.11 -17.82 37.04
C PRO A 521 -16.10 -18.99 37.21
N SER A 522 -15.35 -19.33 36.16
CA SER A 522 -14.45 -20.48 36.08
C SER A 522 -13.03 -20.22 36.58
N TRP A 523 -12.62 -18.97 36.76
CA TRP A 523 -11.31 -18.64 37.35
C TRP A 523 -11.20 -19.04 38.82
N GLY A 524 -12.34 -19.20 39.52
CA GLY A 524 -12.37 -19.74 40.88
C GLY A 524 -12.23 -21.27 40.99
N ARG A 525 -12.22 -22.01 39.87
CA ARG A 525 -12.18 -23.49 39.88
C ARG A 525 -10.88 -24.10 39.35
N MET A 526 -9.96 -23.30 38.83
CA MET A 526 -8.64 -23.77 38.40
C MET A 526 -7.58 -23.71 39.52
N MET A 527 -8.02 -23.70 40.78
CA MET A 527 -7.19 -23.92 41.98
C MET A 527 -7.76 -25.04 42.85
N PRO A 528 -7.45 -26.32 42.59
CA PRO A 528 -7.63 -27.37 43.57
C PRO A 528 -6.30 -27.66 44.28
N SER A 529 -5.78 -26.74 45.11
CA SER A 529 -4.69 -27.03 46.10
C SER A 529 -4.15 -25.81 46.87
N ALA A 530 -4.99 -24.88 47.31
CA ALA A 530 -4.58 -23.86 48.30
C ALA A 530 -5.59 -23.66 49.42
N ALA A 531 -6.37 -24.70 49.72
CA ALA A 531 -7.34 -24.73 50.82
C ALA A 531 -6.96 -25.81 51.84
N ALA A 532 -5.78 -25.71 52.46
CA ALA A 532 -5.47 -26.33 53.76
C ALA A 532 -4.04 -25.97 54.23
N ALA A 533 -3.85 -24.77 54.79
CA ALA A 533 -2.86 -24.54 55.84
C ALA A 533 -3.09 -23.16 56.49
N GLY A 534 -3.38 -23.17 57.80
CA GLY A 534 -3.07 -22.08 58.73
C GLY A 534 -4.10 -20.95 58.86
N ARG A 535 -4.98 -21.04 59.86
CA ARG A 535 -5.74 -19.90 60.41
C ARG A 535 -4.81 -18.96 61.19
N SER A 536 -4.67 -17.69 60.76
CA SER A 536 -4.58 -16.51 61.66
C SER A 536 -4.56 -15.18 60.89
N PRO A 537 -4.92 -14.04 61.52
CA PRO A 537 -5.78 -13.03 60.89
C PRO A 537 -4.97 -11.85 60.33
N MET A 538 -5.02 -11.63 59.01
CA MET A 538 -4.61 -10.36 58.41
C MET A 538 -5.82 -9.57 57.88
N ARG A 539 -6.12 -8.51 58.64
CA ARG A 539 -6.86 -7.29 58.33
C ARG A 539 -7.67 -7.24 57.03
N ARG A 540 -8.98 -7.01 57.22
CA ARG A 540 -9.92 -6.40 56.27
C ARG A 540 -9.23 -5.27 55.46
N GLY A 541 -9.10 -5.43 54.14
CA GLY A 541 -8.65 -4.33 53.30
C GLY A 541 -8.46 -4.70 51.83
N ARG A 542 -9.44 -4.32 51.00
CA ARG A 542 -9.40 -4.21 49.52
C ARG A 542 -9.39 -5.53 48.74
N ARG A 543 -10.59 -5.95 48.31
CA ARG A 543 -10.75 -6.82 47.13
C ARG A 543 -10.14 -6.12 45.90
N TRP A 544 -9.20 -6.77 45.24
CA TRP A 544 -8.74 -6.39 43.90
C TRP A 544 -9.93 -6.39 42.93
N ARG A 545 -10.15 -5.27 42.24
CA ARG A 545 -11.02 -5.20 41.05
C ARG A 545 -10.15 -4.71 39.89
N PRO A 546 -10.01 -5.46 38.78
CA PRO A 546 -9.32 -4.97 37.59
C PRO A 546 -10.01 -3.68 37.12
N ARG A 547 -9.22 -2.62 36.88
CA ARG A 547 -9.71 -1.34 36.35
C ARG A 547 -9.26 -1.21 34.90
N CYS A 548 -10.15 -1.47 33.95
CA CYS A 548 -9.99 -0.96 32.60
C CYS A 548 -10.27 0.55 32.63
N VAL A 549 -9.32 1.38 32.17
CA VAL A 549 -9.53 2.82 31.99
C VAL A 549 -9.77 3.07 30.50
N PRO A 550 -11.03 3.13 30.04
CA PRO A 550 -11.31 3.52 28.67
C PRO A 550 -11.14 5.04 28.53
N TRP A 551 -10.40 5.45 27.50
CA TRP A 551 -10.29 6.84 27.08
C TRP A 551 -11.24 7.10 25.91
N ARG A 552 -11.97 8.22 25.93
CA ARG A 552 -12.82 8.65 24.82
C ARG A 552 -12.30 9.99 24.29
N ARG A 553 -12.21 10.11 22.97
CA ARG A 553 -11.83 11.36 22.30
C ARG A 553 -13.05 12.28 22.22
N THR A 554 -12.99 13.42 22.89
CA THR A 554 -13.96 14.52 22.73
C THR A 554 -13.20 15.76 22.26
N GLY A 555 -13.24 16.03 20.95
CA GLY A 555 -12.44 17.09 20.33
C GLY A 555 -10.94 16.77 20.23
N ALA A 556 -10.08 17.76 20.48
CA ALA A 556 -8.62 17.67 20.35
C ALA A 556 -7.89 17.11 21.60
N MET A 557 -8.61 16.71 22.66
CA MET A 557 -8.02 16.16 23.87
C MET A 557 -8.63 14.82 24.28
N TRP A 558 -7.81 13.95 24.85
CA TRP A 558 -8.21 12.70 25.49
C TRP A 558 -8.70 12.99 26.93
N ARG A 559 -9.87 12.48 27.32
CA ARG A 559 -10.39 12.59 28.70
C ARG A 559 -10.65 11.21 29.32
N CYS A 560 -10.30 11.06 30.59
CA CYS A 560 -10.67 9.92 31.44
C CYS A 560 -12.17 9.96 31.75
N LEU A 561 -12.89 8.84 31.58
CA LEU A 561 -14.30 8.73 31.97
C LEU A 561 -14.45 8.67 33.50
N PRO A 562 -15.42 9.39 34.13
CA PRO A 562 -15.64 9.31 35.57
C PRO A 562 -16.38 8.03 35.99
N ARG A 563 -16.15 7.63 37.25
CA ARG A 563 -16.65 6.40 37.91
C ARG A 563 -18.16 6.14 37.69
N ALA A 564 -18.53 5.14 36.89
CA ALA A 564 -19.87 4.57 36.93
C ALA A 564 -19.90 3.42 37.97
N ARG A 565 -20.72 3.56 39.02
CA ARG A 565 -21.04 2.47 39.96
C ARG A 565 -22.05 1.54 39.28
N CYS A 566 -21.70 0.27 39.09
CA CYS A 566 -22.67 -0.75 38.69
C CYS A 566 -23.61 -1.07 39.86
N SER A 567 -24.87 -0.68 39.76
CA SER A 567 -25.95 -1.21 40.58
C SER A 567 -27.11 -1.66 39.68
N ALA A 568 -27.32 -2.98 39.68
CA ALA A 568 -28.54 -3.74 39.35
C ALA A 568 -29.41 -3.29 38.16
N MET A 569 -29.49 -4.12 37.12
CA MET A 569 -30.68 -4.20 36.25
C MET A 569 -31.09 -5.66 36.03
N ARG A 570 -32.29 -5.98 36.51
CA ARG A 570 -33.10 -7.13 36.08
C ARG A 570 -33.46 -6.94 34.59
N ARG A 571 -33.43 -8.02 33.80
CA ARG A 571 -34.06 -8.13 32.45
C ARG A 571 -35.60 -8.19 32.59
N PRO A 572 -36.45 -8.00 31.55
CA PRO A 572 -36.23 -8.08 30.07
C PRO A 572 -36.70 -6.79 29.33
N ALA A 573 -36.52 -6.50 28.02
CA ALA A 573 -36.56 -7.29 26.78
C ALA A 573 -35.74 -6.63 25.62
N ILE A 574 -35.57 -7.38 24.53
CA ILE A 574 -34.74 -7.27 23.29
C ILE A 574 -35.40 -6.34 22.21
N PRO A 575 -34.79 -5.85 21.08
CA PRO A 575 -33.55 -6.25 20.38
C PRO A 575 -32.52 -5.18 19.91
N ALA A 576 -31.28 -5.66 19.78
CA ALA A 576 -30.32 -5.46 18.69
C ALA A 576 -30.28 -4.13 17.91
N ARG A 577 -29.27 -3.29 18.22
CA ARG A 577 -28.30 -2.67 17.27
C ARG A 577 -27.58 -1.51 18.00
N ALA A 578 -26.46 -1.81 18.62
CA ALA A 578 -25.46 -0.79 18.96
C ALA A 578 -24.09 -1.48 18.99
N THR A 579 -23.47 -1.60 17.82
CA THR A 579 -22.07 -1.99 17.68
C THR A 579 -21.21 -0.90 18.29
N CYS A 580 -20.58 -1.18 19.43
CA CYS A 580 -19.66 -0.27 20.11
C CYS A 580 -18.31 -0.27 19.35
N ARG A 581 -18.26 0.37 18.17
CA ARG A 581 -17.03 0.64 17.44
C ARG A 581 -16.31 1.83 18.08
N SER A 582 -15.42 1.59 19.05
CA SER A 582 -14.21 2.40 19.31
C SER A 582 -13.62 2.06 20.69
N ILE A 583 -12.49 1.33 20.70
CA ILE A 583 -11.57 1.35 21.84
C ILE A 583 -10.18 1.62 21.25
N THR A 584 -9.61 2.78 21.57
CA THR A 584 -8.20 3.09 21.28
C THR A 584 -7.56 3.85 22.45
N MET A 585 -6.30 3.48 22.70
CA MET A 585 -5.22 4.23 23.35
C MET A 585 -5.15 4.36 24.88
N ALA A 586 -4.01 3.91 25.41
CA ALA A 586 -3.32 4.57 26.51
C ALA A 586 -2.26 5.51 25.90
N ALA A 587 -2.29 6.79 26.28
CA ALA A 587 -1.22 7.76 26.01
C ALA A 587 -0.60 8.19 27.34
N ILE A 588 0.72 8.30 27.37
CA ILE A 588 1.50 8.81 28.49
C ILE A 588 1.22 10.31 28.61
N SER A 589 0.62 10.76 29.73
CA SER A 589 0.55 12.19 30.04
C SER A 589 1.85 12.63 30.71
N MET A 590 2.60 13.52 30.07
CA MET A 590 3.73 14.22 30.69
C MET A 590 3.26 14.99 31.93
N TRP A 591 3.98 14.79 33.03
CA TRP A 591 3.76 15.47 34.29
C TRP A 591 4.17 16.94 34.15
N LYS A 592 3.23 17.87 34.38
CA LYS A 592 3.54 19.31 34.50
C LYS A 592 4.26 19.50 35.83
N ALA A 593 5.56 19.73 35.81
CA ALA A 593 6.33 20.11 36.98
C ALA A 593 5.67 21.35 37.63
N ARG A 594 5.16 21.21 38.86
CA ARG A 594 4.88 22.37 39.70
C ARG A 594 6.22 22.92 40.13
N SER A 595 6.63 24.02 39.51
CA SER A 595 7.70 24.88 40.01
C SER A 595 7.33 25.34 41.43
N SER A 596 8.09 24.89 42.41
CA SER A 596 8.18 25.52 43.73
C SER A 596 8.66 26.96 43.53
N SER A 597 7.82 27.93 43.88
CA SER A 597 8.21 29.33 44.03
C SER A 597 8.90 29.51 45.39
N PRO A 598 10.12 30.08 45.46
CA PRO A 598 10.71 30.53 46.71
C PRO A 598 10.31 31.97 47.02
N GLY A 599 9.81 32.20 48.24
CA GLY A 599 10.03 33.41 49.04
C GLY A 599 9.53 34.79 48.54
N ARG A 600 8.61 35.37 49.32
CA ARG A 600 8.44 36.80 49.67
C ARG A 600 7.29 36.79 50.70
N GLY A 601 7.41 37.14 51.98
CA GLY A 601 8.14 38.26 52.58
C GLY A 601 7.23 39.49 52.63
N LYS A 602 6.49 39.67 53.74
CA LYS A 602 6.27 40.92 54.53
C LYS A 602 4.89 41.00 55.23
N THR A 603 4.98 41.31 56.54
CA THR A 603 4.12 42.17 57.37
C THR A 603 2.64 41.84 57.55
N ARG A 604 2.24 41.42 58.75
CA ARG A 604 1.96 42.28 59.91
C ARG A 604 2.08 41.48 61.21
#